data_AF-A0A2I0IAV7-F1
#
_entry.id   AF-A0A2I0IAV7-F1
#
_cell.length_a   1.000
_cell.length_b   1.000
_cell.length_c   1.000
_cell.angle_alpha   90.00
_cell.angle_beta   90.00
_cell.angle_gamma   90.00
#
_symmetry.space_group_name_H-M   'P 1'
#
loop_
_entity.id
_entity.type
_entity.pdbx_description
1 polymer ?
#
loop_
_entity_poly.entity_id
_entity_poly.type
_entity_poly.pdbx_seq_one_letter_code
_entity_poly.pdbx_strand_id
1 'polypeptide(L)'
;MNKYLQSTTVRIEEMRVKRRDAGRWMSHRMLPDGLRKRIRRYEQYKWQETRGVEEESLIHNLPKDLRRDIKRHLCLDLLMQVPLFEKMDDQLLDALCDRLKPVLYTEKSSVIREGDPVDEMLFIIRGNSLTMTTNGGRTGFFNSYNLKAGDFCGEELLTWALDPSSSSNLPSSTRTVETITEVEAFALTAEDLKFVASQFRRLHSKQLQHTLRFYSQQWRTWAACFIQAAWRRHCKRKQEKVLQEAEDWLQDALFKEGSNSPSLGAAIYASRFAANALHAIRNGSSQSGRMPQRLSPLLPQKPAEPNFAADGGY
;
A
#
# COMPACT_ATOMS: atom_id res chain seq x y z
N MET A 1 25.87 43.94 12.62
CA MET A 1 25.92 42.79 13.56
C MET A 1 24.75 42.77 14.56
N ASN A 2 24.41 43.88 15.25
CA ASN A 2 23.47 43.86 16.39
C ASN A 2 22.00 43.53 16.05
N LYS A 3 21.48 44.00 14.90
CA LYS A 3 20.09 43.70 14.46
C LYS A 3 19.85 42.23 14.10
N TYR A 4 20.88 41.51 13.63
CA TYR A 4 20.78 40.10 13.25
C TYR A 4 20.69 39.19 14.48
N LEU A 5 21.48 39.50 15.52
CA LEU A 5 21.40 38.83 16.81
C LEU A 5 20.03 39.05 17.47
N GLN A 6 19.53 40.28 17.46
CA GLN A 6 18.19 40.61 17.95
C GLN A 6 17.07 39.85 17.19
N SER A 7 17.13 39.78 15.87
CA SER A 7 16.14 39.06 15.05
C SER A 7 16.15 37.54 15.32
N THR A 8 17.34 36.94 15.48
CA THR A 8 17.46 35.51 15.78
C THR A 8 16.94 35.18 17.19
N THR A 9 17.16 36.07 18.16
CA THR A 9 16.62 35.91 19.52
C THR A 9 15.10 36.03 19.58
N VAL A 10 14.49 36.86 18.75
CA VAL A 10 13.01 37.03 18.72
C VAL A 10 12.32 35.72 18.34
N ARG A 11 12.76 35.05 17.28
CA ARG A 11 12.16 33.77 16.85
C ARG A 11 12.35 32.65 17.87
N ILE A 12 13.51 32.60 18.51
CA ILE A 12 13.77 31.63 19.58
C ILE A 12 12.82 31.89 20.76
N GLU A 13 12.61 33.16 21.12
CA GLU A 13 11.72 33.51 22.23
C GLU A 13 10.25 33.24 21.92
N GLU A 14 9.79 33.56 20.71
CA GLU A 14 8.44 33.21 20.23
C GLU A 14 8.17 31.71 20.36
N MET A 15 9.16 30.88 20.03
CA MET A 15 9.05 29.43 20.22
C MET A 15 9.04 28.99 21.67
N ARG A 16 9.85 29.64 22.53
CA ARG A 16 9.83 29.34 23.97
C ARG A 16 8.46 29.64 24.56
N VAL A 17 7.85 30.75 24.16
CA VAL A 17 6.49 31.14 24.58
C VAL A 17 5.46 30.10 24.07
N LYS A 18 5.45 29.79 22.76
CA LYS A 18 4.54 28.80 22.18
C LYS A 18 4.62 27.43 22.88
N ARG A 19 5.85 26.93 23.15
CA ARG A 19 6.05 25.67 23.89
C ARG A 19 5.53 25.72 25.33
N ARG A 20 5.69 26.86 26.00
CA ARG A 20 5.19 27.05 27.37
C ARG A 20 3.67 27.02 27.39
N ASP A 21 3.03 27.69 26.44
CA ASP A 21 1.58 27.78 26.33
C ASP A 21 0.97 26.43 25.96
N ALA A 22 1.56 25.72 24.99
CA ALA A 22 1.21 24.33 24.69
C ALA A 22 1.35 23.43 25.92
N GLY A 23 2.44 23.58 26.68
CA GLY A 23 2.67 22.86 27.94
C GLY A 23 1.60 23.08 28.99
N ARG A 24 1.17 24.34 29.18
CA ARG A 24 0.08 24.70 30.09
C ARG A 24 -1.25 24.15 29.61
N TRP A 25 -1.55 24.30 28.32
CA TRP A 25 -2.77 23.78 27.71
C TRP A 25 -2.87 22.25 27.85
N MET A 26 -1.80 21.50 27.55
CA MET A 26 -1.77 20.04 27.71
C MET A 26 -1.97 19.60 29.17
N SER A 27 -1.42 20.37 30.11
CA SER A 27 -1.57 20.11 31.55
C SER A 27 -3.01 20.34 32.00
N HIS A 28 -3.60 21.47 31.58
CA HIS A 28 -4.97 21.84 31.89
C HIS A 28 -6.00 20.84 31.32
N ARG A 29 -5.72 20.28 30.13
CA ARG A 29 -6.54 19.22 29.51
C ARG A 29 -6.26 17.81 30.06
N MET A 30 -5.35 17.67 31.03
CA MET A 30 -4.99 16.40 31.66
C MET A 30 -4.56 15.32 30.65
N LEU A 31 -3.86 15.70 29.57
CA LEU A 31 -3.44 14.73 28.57
C LEU A 31 -2.50 13.67 29.19
N PRO A 32 -2.56 12.39 28.79
CA PRO A 32 -1.63 11.38 29.26
C PRO A 32 -0.17 11.72 28.92
N ASP A 33 0.78 11.33 29.78
CA ASP A 33 2.20 11.66 29.60
C ASP A 33 2.78 11.11 28.29
N GLY A 34 2.31 9.93 27.84
CA GLY A 34 2.69 9.39 26.54
C GLY A 34 2.32 10.32 25.38
N LEU A 35 1.11 10.88 25.41
CA LEU A 35 0.63 11.82 24.40
C LEU A 35 1.39 13.16 24.48
N ARG A 36 1.61 13.68 25.70
CA ARG A 36 2.41 14.90 25.91
C ARG A 36 3.84 14.76 25.35
N LYS A 37 4.47 13.61 25.57
CA LYS A 37 5.82 13.32 25.03
C LYS A 37 5.81 13.28 23.50
N ARG A 38 4.79 12.67 22.89
CA ARG A 38 4.63 12.64 21.41
C ARG A 38 4.45 14.04 20.83
N ILE A 39 3.58 14.86 21.42
CA ILE A 39 3.36 16.26 20.99
C ILE A 39 4.66 17.06 21.07
N ARG A 40 5.38 16.99 22.19
CA ARG A 40 6.67 17.70 22.35
C ARG A 40 7.71 17.27 21.32
N ARG A 41 7.79 15.97 21.01
CA ARG A 41 8.68 15.46 19.97
C ARG A 41 8.33 16.04 18.60
N TYR A 42 7.04 16.05 18.26
CA TYR A 42 6.57 16.64 17.00
C TYR A 42 6.90 18.13 16.89
N GLU A 43 6.62 18.92 17.95
CA GLU A 43 6.97 20.35 17.96
C GLU A 43 8.48 20.60 17.85
N GLN A 44 9.29 19.73 18.46
CA GLN A 44 10.74 19.81 18.35
C GLN A 44 11.21 19.50 16.93
N TYR A 45 10.71 18.41 16.33
CA TYR A 45 11.05 18.02 14.97
C TYR A 45 10.62 19.09 13.95
N LYS A 46 9.36 19.54 14.02
CA LYS A 46 8.84 20.62 13.16
C LYS A 46 9.70 21.88 13.26
N TRP A 47 10.16 22.24 14.45
CA TRP A 47 11.05 23.39 14.63
C TRP A 47 12.43 23.19 14.02
N GLN A 48 13.01 22.00 14.14
CA GLN A 48 14.32 21.69 13.56
C GLN A 48 14.28 21.79 12.03
N GLU A 49 13.20 21.29 11.42
CA GLU A 49 13.06 21.28 9.96
C GLU A 49 12.70 22.66 9.41
N THR A 50 11.66 23.31 9.95
CA THR A 50 11.13 24.57 9.39
C THR A 50 11.83 25.82 9.93
N ARG A 51 12.54 25.73 11.06
CA ARG A 51 13.09 26.88 11.80
C ARG A 51 12.07 27.99 12.08
N GLY A 52 10.79 27.61 12.16
CA GLY A 52 9.68 28.54 12.40
C GLY A 52 9.15 29.26 11.17
N VAL A 53 9.68 28.94 9.99
CA VAL A 53 9.14 29.47 8.73
C VAL A 53 7.85 28.71 8.42
N GLU A 54 6.77 29.46 8.30
CA GLU A 54 5.51 28.92 7.79
C GLU A 54 5.54 29.01 6.26
N GLU A 55 5.84 27.89 5.62
CA GLU A 55 6.07 27.82 4.18
C GLU A 55 4.85 28.27 3.37
N GLU A 56 3.64 27.86 3.78
CA GLU A 56 2.40 28.25 3.10
C GLU A 56 2.19 29.77 3.10
N SER A 57 2.44 30.45 4.23
CA SER A 57 2.26 31.91 4.30
C SER A 57 3.37 32.65 3.56
N LEU A 58 4.61 32.14 3.59
CA LEU A 58 5.71 32.66 2.78
C LEU A 58 5.37 32.62 1.29
N ILE A 59 4.92 31.46 0.80
CA ILE A 59 4.55 31.28 -0.61
C ILE A 59 3.33 32.14 -0.94
N HIS A 60 2.30 32.19 -0.09
CA HIS A 60 1.07 32.96 -0.35
C HIS A 60 1.33 34.44 -0.63
N ASN A 61 2.33 35.04 0.03
CA ASN A 61 2.71 36.44 -0.12
C ASN A 61 3.39 36.77 -1.46
N LEU A 62 3.75 35.76 -2.26
CA LEU A 62 4.40 35.96 -3.56
C LEU A 62 3.37 36.14 -4.69
N PRO A 63 3.73 36.84 -5.78
CA PRO A 63 2.99 36.85 -7.05
C PRO A 63 2.63 35.45 -7.57
N LYS A 64 1.51 35.34 -8.31
CA LYS A 64 0.91 34.06 -8.72
C LYS A 64 1.86 33.19 -9.57
N ASP A 65 2.61 33.80 -10.46
CA ASP A 65 3.64 33.19 -11.29
C ASP A 65 4.74 32.54 -10.43
N LEU A 66 5.33 33.30 -9.50
CA LEU A 66 6.36 32.76 -8.60
C LEU A 66 5.84 31.64 -7.70
N ARG A 67 4.60 31.75 -7.20
CA ARG A 67 3.98 30.67 -6.41
C ARG A 67 3.87 29.38 -7.20
N ARG A 68 3.42 29.47 -8.45
CA ARG A 68 3.27 28.32 -9.34
C ARG A 68 4.63 27.69 -9.62
N ASP A 69 5.64 28.48 -9.94
CA ASP A 69 6.99 27.99 -10.24
C ASP A 69 7.61 27.28 -9.03
N ILE A 70 7.47 27.84 -7.83
CA ILE A 70 7.94 27.22 -6.59
C ILE A 70 7.22 25.89 -6.35
N LYS A 71 5.88 25.87 -6.39
CA LYS A 71 5.12 24.65 -6.15
C LYS A 71 5.41 23.56 -7.17
N ARG A 72 5.51 23.93 -8.45
CA ARG A 72 5.90 23.00 -9.52
C ARG A 72 7.29 22.43 -9.26
N HIS A 73 8.26 23.26 -8.88
CA HIS A 73 9.61 22.81 -8.56
C HIS A 73 9.63 21.82 -7.38
N LEU A 74 8.84 22.06 -6.33
CA LEU A 74 8.82 21.22 -5.14
C LEU A 74 8.06 19.90 -5.34
N CYS A 75 7.02 19.89 -6.18
CA CYS A 75 6.03 18.81 -6.21
C CYS A 75 6.03 17.97 -7.50
N LEU A 76 6.49 18.51 -8.63
CA LEU A 76 6.30 17.85 -9.93
C LEU A 76 6.95 16.47 -9.98
N ASP A 77 8.20 16.36 -9.53
CA ASP A 77 8.95 15.09 -9.54
C ASP A 77 8.27 14.01 -8.68
N LEU A 78 7.58 14.41 -7.62
CA LEU A 78 6.82 13.51 -6.74
C LEU A 78 5.55 13.00 -7.43
N LEU A 79 4.81 13.89 -8.11
CA LEU A 79 3.65 13.50 -8.89
C LEU A 79 4.04 12.55 -10.03
N MET A 80 5.17 12.81 -10.69
CA MET A 80 5.66 11.95 -11.77
C MET A 80 6.06 10.54 -11.31
N GLN A 81 6.21 10.29 -10.00
CA GLN A 81 6.37 8.93 -9.46
C GLN A 81 5.08 8.10 -9.58
N VAL A 82 3.93 8.75 -9.68
CA VAL A 82 2.64 8.08 -9.89
C VAL A 82 2.38 7.99 -11.40
N PRO A 83 2.44 6.80 -12.01
CA PRO A 83 2.41 6.68 -13.47
C PRO A 83 1.06 7.04 -14.11
N LEU A 84 0.06 7.27 -13.26
CA LEU A 84 -1.20 7.88 -13.65
C LEU A 84 -1.02 9.34 -14.08
N PHE A 85 -0.21 10.09 -13.34
CA PHE A 85 -0.03 11.54 -13.52
C PHE A 85 0.89 11.86 -14.70
N GLU A 86 1.78 10.94 -15.09
CA GLU A 86 2.63 11.09 -16.30
C GLU A 86 1.80 11.32 -17.58
N LYS A 87 0.56 10.81 -17.63
CA LYS A 87 -0.32 10.93 -18.80
C LYS A 87 -1.22 12.17 -18.76
N MET A 88 -1.10 12.97 -17.71
CA MET A 88 -1.87 14.20 -17.53
C MET A 88 -1.21 15.36 -18.27
N ASP A 89 -2.02 16.32 -18.68
CA ASP A 89 -1.53 17.57 -19.27
C ASP A 89 -0.91 18.48 -18.21
N ASP A 90 -0.02 19.37 -18.62
CA ASP A 90 0.72 20.26 -17.72
C ASP A 90 -0.19 21.11 -16.84
N GLN A 91 -1.34 21.55 -17.37
CA GLN A 91 -2.32 22.33 -16.61
C GLN A 91 -2.88 21.54 -15.42
N LEU A 92 -3.08 20.24 -15.60
CA LEU A 92 -3.58 19.34 -14.58
C LEU A 92 -2.52 19.04 -13.52
N LEU A 93 -1.29 18.82 -13.95
CA LEU A 93 -0.15 18.66 -13.07
C LEU A 93 0.07 19.93 -12.22
N ASP A 94 -0.05 21.11 -12.83
CA ASP A 94 0.03 22.38 -12.08
C ASP A 94 -1.09 22.51 -11.06
N ALA A 95 -2.32 22.13 -11.41
CA ALA A 95 -3.44 22.14 -10.48
C ALA A 95 -3.26 21.18 -9.30
N LEU A 96 -2.59 20.03 -9.52
CA LEU A 96 -2.22 19.09 -8.45
C LEU A 96 -1.09 19.64 -7.58
N CYS A 97 -0.02 20.18 -8.19
CA CYS A 97 1.08 20.84 -7.48
C CYS A 97 0.56 21.98 -6.59
N ASP A 98 -0.43 22.74 -7.06
CA ASP A 98 -1.04 23.82 -6.29
C ASP A 98 -1.78 23.35 -5.03
N ARG A 99 -2.22 22.09 -4.98
CA ARG A 99 -3.03 21.54 -3.88
C ARG A 99 -2.25 20.65 -2.92
N LEU A 100 -1.03 20.24 -3.27
CA LEU A 100 -0.15 19.49 -2.36
C LEU A 100 0.28 20.36 -1.18
N LYS A 101 0.22 19.78 0.03
CA LYS A 101 0.59 20.44 1.28
C LYS A 101 1.68 19.67 2.03
N PRO A 102 2.72 20.33 2.54
CA PRO A 102 3.77 19.65 3.29
C PRO A 102 3.23 19.15 4.63
N VAL A 103 3.54 17.89 4.96
CA VAL A 103 3.18 17.24 6.21
C VAL A 103 4.40 16.56 6.83
N LEU A 104 4.43 16.53 8.16
CA LEU A 104 5.51 15.98 8.96
C LEU A 104 4.97 14.92 9.90
N TYR A 105 5.64 13.78 9.97
CA TYR A 105 5.31 12.70 10.90
C TYR A 105 6.54 12.34 11.74
N THR A 106 6.34 12.21 13.05
CA THR A 106 7.39 11.72 13.96
C THR A 106 7.55 10.21 13.86
N GLU A 107 8.68 9.68 14.32
CA GLU A 107 8.91 8.24 14.48
C GLU A 107 7.76 7.52 15.22
N LYS A 108 7.39 6.31 14.76
CA LYS A 108 6.34 5.46 15.33
C LYS A 108 4.95 6.09 15.33
N SER A 109 4.68 6.95 14.36
CA SER A 109 3.36 7.51 14.13
C SER A 109 2.59 6.62 13.17
N SER A 110 1.37 6.24 13.55
CA SER A 110 0.44 5.61 12.63
C SER A 110 -0.17 6.70 11.76
N VAL A 111 0.15 6.66 10.47
CA VAL A 111 -0.28 7.61 9.45
C VAL A 111 -1.66 7.22 8.94
N ILE A 112 -1.81 5.95 8.53
CA ILE A 112 -3.06 5.35 8.08
C ILE A 112 -3.23 4.02 8.81
N ARG A 113 -4.45 3.61 9.13
CA ARG A 113 -4.75 2.27 9.65
C ARG A 113 -5.60 1.50 8.66
N GLU A 114 -5.35 0.20 8.54
CA GLU A 114 -6.20 -0.69 7.74
C GLU A 114 -7.66 -0.60 8.22
N GLY A 115 -8.59 -0.34 7.29
CA GLY A 115 -10.02 -0.18 7.56
C GLY A 115 -10.49 1.27 7.74
N ASP A 116 -9.61 2.19 8.12
CA ASP A 116 -9.96 3.61 8.30
C ASP A 116 -10.21 4.28 6.93
N PRO A 117 -11.08 5.31 6.85
CA PRO A 117 -11.28 6.06 5.62
C PRO A 117 -9.99 6.76 5.19
N VAL A 118 -9.63 6.64 3.90
CA VAL A 118 -8.50 7.35 3.32
C VAL A 118 -8.95 8.75 2.92
N ASP A 119 -8.44 9.76 3.61
CA ASP A 119 -8.75 11.19 3.42
C ASP A 119 -7.66 11.93 2.64
N GLU A 120 -6.43 11.42 2.63
CA GLU A 120 -5.31 11.99 1.90
C GLU A 120 -4.39 10.93 1.27
N MET A 121 -3.80 11.30 0.14
CA MET A 121 -2.73 10.57 -0.52
C MET A 121 -1.40 11.23 -0.16
N LEU A 122 -0.41 10.43 0.26
CA LEU A 122 0.87 10.92 0.75
C LEU A 122 2.02 10.54 -0.17
N PHE A 123 2.89 11.51 -0.45
CA PHE A 123 4.10 11.37 -1.26
C PHE A 123 5.32 11.56 -0.37
N ILE A 124 6.11 10.50 -0.16
CA ILE A 124 7.23 10.52 0.78
C ILE A 124 8.44 11.19 0.12
N ILE A 125 8.92 12.25 0.75
CA ILE A 125 10.10 12.99 0.29
C ILE A 125 11.33 12.47 1.03
N ARG A 126 11.22 12.30 2.36
CA ARG A 126 12.30 11.86 3.23
C ARG A 126 11.77 10.98 4.35
N GLY A 127 12.64 10.08 4.83
CA GLY A 127 12.33 9.13 5.88
C GLY A 127 11.84 7.77 5.36
N ASN A 128 11.55 6.87 6.30
CA ASN A 128 11.09 5.52 6.02
C ASN A 128 9.79 5.24 6.78
N SER A 129 8.85 4.60 6.09
CA SER A 129 7.61 4.10 6.67
C SER A 129 7.45 2.61 6.39
N LEU A 130 6.74 1.91 7.25
CA LEU A 130 6.35 0.52 7.08
C LEU A 130 4.86 0.48 6.69
N THR A 131 4.55 -0.23 5.62
CA THR A 131 3.18 -0.62 5.28
C THR A 131 2.94 -2.05 5.69
N MET A 132 1.78 -2.35 6.25
CA MET A 132 1.40 -3.67 6.73
C MET A 132 -0.07 -3.92 6.36
N THR A 133 -0.39 -5.10 5.84
CA THR A 133 -1.78 -5.50 5.58
C THR A 133 -2.03 -6.91 6.10
N THR A 134 -3.18 -7.06 6.74
CA THR A 134 -3.72 -8.33 7.22
C THR A 134 -4.87 -8.84 6.34
N ASN A 135 -5.21 -8.10 5.28
CA ASN A 135 -6.33 -8.38 4.37
C ASN A 135 -7.64 -8.61 5.14
N GLY A 136 -7.96 -7.66 6.04
CA GLY A 136 -9.13 -7.72 6.91
C GLY A 136 -8.99 -8.76 8.03
N GLY A 137 -7.80 -8.91 8.61
CA GLY A 137 -7.56 -9.80 9.77
C GLY A 137 -7.53 -11.29 9.43
N ARG A 138 -7.26 -11.68 8.18
CA ARG A 138 -7.19 -13.09 7.79
C ARG A 138 -5.99 -13.79 8.43
N THR A 139 -6.26 -14.84 9.19
CA THR A 139 -5.22 -15.65 9.84
C THR A 139 -4.24 -16.23 8.82
N GLY A 140 -2.94 -15.98 9.01
CA GLY A 140 -1.89 -16.45 8.12
C GLY A 140 -1.64 -15.57 6.88
N PHE A 141 -2.30 -14.41 6.78
CA PHE A 141 -2.01 -13.41 5.77
C PHE A 141 -1.38 -12.18 6.42
N PHE A 142 -0.10 -11.95 6.14
CA PHE A 142 0.63 -10.77 6.59
C PHE A 142 1.59 -10.36 5.48
N ASN A 143 1.38 -9.19 4.92
CA ASN A 143 2.29 -8.61 3.94
C ASN A 143 2.78 -7.26 4.48
N SER A 144 4.10 -7.07 4.47
CA SER A 144 4.73 -5.84 4.94
C SER A 144 5.77 -5.35 3.93
N TYR A 145 5.79 -4.04 3.69
CA TYR A 145 6.71 -3.40 2.75
C TYR A 145 7.19 -2.05 3.27
N ASN A 146 8.46 -1.74 3.08
CA ASN A 146 9.04 -0.45 3.48
C ASN A 146 8.86 0.59 2.37
N LEU A 147 8.17 1.68 2.69
CA LEU A 147 8.11 2.88 1.86
C LEU A 147 9.31 3.79 2.17
N LYS A 148 9.95 4.29 1.11
CA LYS A 148 11.11 5.18 1.14
C LYS A 148 10.80 6.49 0.40
N ALA A 149 11.76 7.40 0.37
CA ALA A 149 11.71 8.58 -0.48
C ALA A 149 11.37 8.21 -1.94
N GLY A 150 10.39 8.91 -2.52
CA GLY A 150 9.82 8.65 -3.84
C GLY A 150 8.59 7.74 -3.84
N ASP A 151 8.34 6.99 -2.75
CA ASP A 151 7.14 6.15 -2.64
C ASP A 151 5.92 6.96 -2.19
N PHE A 152 4.74 6.39 -2.40
CA PHE A 152 3.46 7.00 -2.01
C PHE A 152 2.50 5.98 -1.36
N CYS A 153 1.49 6.51 -0.66
CA CYS A 153 0.38 5.72 -0.13
C CYS A 153 -0.95 6.46 -0.22
N GLY A 154 -2.07 5.74 -0.10
CA GLY A 154 -3.42 6.28 -0.31
C GLY A 154 -3.89 6.16 -1.77
N GLU A 155 -3.33 5.21 -2.54
CA GLU A 155 -3.68 4.96 -3.94
C GLU A 155 -5.14 4.57 -4.16
N GLU A 156 -5.83 4.15 -3.09
CA GLU A 156 -7.28 3.91 -3.09
C GLU A 156 -8.05 5.15 -3.57
N LEU A 157 -7.58 6.35 -3.21
CA LEU A 157 -8.17 7.61 -3.62
C LEU A 157 -8.13 7.84 -5.13
N LEU A 158 -7.14 7.30 -5.84
CA LEU A 158 -7.06 7.44 -7.30
C LEU A 158 -8.28 6.79 -7.97
N THR A 159 -8.62 5.57 -7.57
CA THR A 159 -9.75 4.83 -8.14
C THR A 159 -11.08 5.50 -7.79
N TRP A 160 -11.23 5.94 -6.54
CA TRP A 160 -12.42 6.66 -6.06
C TRP A 160 -12.60 8.02 -6.75
N ALA A 161 -11.53 8.82 -6.84
CA ALA A 161 -11.60 10.16 -7.42
C ALA A 161 -11.98 10.11 -8.91
N LEU A 162 -11.49 9.11 -9.62
CA LEU A 162 -11.74 8.92 -11.04
C LEU A 162 -13.11 8.29 -11.34
N ASP A 163 -13.77 7.61 -10.40
CA ASP A 163 -15.10 7.05 -10.64
C ASP A 163 -16.16 8.19 -10.64
N PRO A 164 -16.88 8.44 -11.75
CA PRO A 164 -17.93 9.46 -11.79
C PRO A 164 -19.12 9.15 -10.86
N SER A 165 -19.35 7.87 -10.56
CA SER A 165 -20.46 7.37 -9.74
C SER A 165 -20.08 7.12 -8.27
N SER A 166 -18.84 7.43 -7.89
CA SER A 166 -18.40 7.25 -6.51
C SER A 166 -19.25 8.08 -5.55
N SER A 167 -19.70 7.42 -4.49
CA SER A 167 -20.39 8.07 -3.38
C SER A 167 -19.49 9.08 -2.67
N SER A 168 -20.09 9.98 -1.90
CA SER A 168 -19.38 10.87 -0.96
C SER A 168 -18.57 10.13 0.11
N ASN A 169 -18.78 8.82 0.28
CA ASN A 169 -18.02 8.02 1.22
C ASN A 169 -16.61 7.77 0.69
N LEU A 170 -15.62 8.02 1.54
CA LEU A 170 -14.21 7.76 1.27
C LEU A 170 -13.94 6.25 1.22
N PRO A 171 -12.98 5.80 0.40
CA PRO A 171 -12.58 4.41 0.37
C PRO A 171 -11.88 4.03 1.69
N SER A 172 -12.10 2.80 2.17
CA SER A 172 -11.36 2.27 3.31
C SER A 172 -9.94 1.89 2.92
N SER A 173 -8.98 2.21 3.80
CA SER A 173 -7.58 1.84 3.63
C SER A 173 -7.41 0.33 3.65
N THR A 174 -6.58 -0.19 2.77
CA THR A 174 -6.23 -1.62 2.77
C THR A 174 -5.00 -1.99 3.56
N ARG A 175 -4.33 -1.00 4.16
CA ARG A 175 -3.08 -1.19 4.88
C ARG A 175 -2.90 -0.18 6.00
N THR A 176 -2.20 -0.62 7.03
CA THR A 176 -1.68 0.26 8.08
C THR A 176 -0.33 0.78 7.62
N VAL A 177 -0.13 2.09 7.73
CA VAL A 177 1.13 2.78 7.46
C VAL A 177 1.64 3.36 8.76
N GLU A 178 2.82 2.92 9.20
CA GLU A 178 3.48 3.43 10.40
C GLU A 178 4.87 3.96 10.04
N THR A 179 5.25 5.11 10.59
CA THR A 179 6.57 5.67 10.35
C THR A 179 7.64 4.95 11.17
N ILE A 180 8.74 4.57 10.51
CA ILE A 180 9.91 3.97 11.17
C ILE A 180 10.86 5.06 11.63
N THR A 181 10.98 6.14 10.85
CA THR A 181 11.79 7.33 11.17
C THR A 181 10.90 8.57 11.22
N GLU A 182 11.49 9.74 11.45
CA GLU A 182 10.83 10.99 11.08
C GLU A 182 10.66 11.04 9.56
N VAL A 183 9.49 11.48 9.10
CA VAL A 183 9.06 11.44 7.70
C VAL A 183 8.55 12.81 7.28
N GLU A 184 9.01 13.24 6.10
CA GLU A 184 8.55 14.44 5.39
C GLU A 184 7.81 13.96 4.15
N ALA A 185 6.59 14.44 3.98
CA ALA A 185 5.75 14.07 2.85
C ALA A 185 4.96 15.28 2.36
N PHE A 186 4.45 15.18 1.14
CA PHE A 186 3.33 16.03 0.70
C PHE A 186 2.03 15.24 0.78
N ALA A 187 0.96 15.89 1.22
CA ALA A 187 -0.40 15.37 1.26
C ALA A 187 -1.25 16.00 0.16
N LEU A 188 -2.00 15.16 -0.55
CA LEU A 188 -3.05 15.55 -1.48
C LEU A 188 -4.37 15.04 -0.92
N THR A 189 -5.27 15.95 -0.55
CA THR A 189 -6.55 15.55 0.06
C THR A 189 -7.47 14.89 -0.97
N ALA A 190 -8.40 14.06 -0.49
CA ALA A 190 -9.42 13.41 -1.30
C ALA A 190 -10.29 14.46 -2.02
N GLU A 191 -10.66 15.55 -1.33
CA GLU A 191 -11.44 16.65 -1.90
C GLU A 191 -10.69 17.34 -3.05
N ASP A 192 -9.40 17.63 -2.83
CA ASP A 192 -8.54 18.24 -3.82
C ASP A 192 -8.35 17.37 -5.06
N LEU A 193 -8.08 16.07 -4.85
CA LEU A 193 -7.96 15.10 -5.93
C LEU A 193 -9.29 14.94 -6.69
N LYS A 194 -10.42 14.87 -5.98
CA LYS A 194 -11.75 14.74 -6.61
C LYS A 194 -12.11 15.97 -7.41
N PHE A 195 -11.84 17.16 -6.88
CA PHE A 195 -12.00 18.43 -7.59
C PHE A 195 -11.24 18.38 -8.91
N VAL A 196 -9.95 18.04 -8.85
CA VAL A 196 -9.10 17.96 -10.02
C VAL A 196 -9.60 16.89 -11.01
N ALA A 197 -9.92 15.69 -10.55
CA ALA A 197 -10.46 14.62 -11.39
C ALA A 197 -11.78 15.01 -12.08
N SER A 198 -12.66 15.75 -11.39
CA SER A 198 -13.97 16.17 -11.92
C SER A 198 -13.88 17.15 -13.09
N GLN A 199 -12.88 18.02 -13.08
CA GLN A 199 -12.69 19.05 -14.09
C GLN A 199 -12.14 18.47 -15.41
N PHE A 200 -11.51 17.29 -15.36
CA PHE A 200 -10.78 16.73 -16.49
C PHE A 200 -11.24 15.31 -16.82
N ARG A 201 -12.44 15.20 -17.42
CA ARG A 201 -13.05 13.92 -17.86
C ARG A 201 -12.22 13.13 -18.89
N ARG A 202 -11.17 13.71 -19.48
CA ARG A 202 -10.22 12.99 -20.37
C ARG A 202 -9.43 11.91 -19.64
N LEU A 203 -9.48 11.87 -18.31
CA LEU A 203 -8.86 10.82 -17.51
C LEU A 203 -9.56 9.45 -17.63
N HIS A 204 -10.77 9.36 -18.20
CA HIS A 204 -11.55 8.11 -18.26
C HIS A 204 -11.21 7.18 -19.44
N SER A 205 -9.93 6.96 -19.75
CA SER A 205 -9.50 6.04 -20.81
C SER A 205 -9.36 4.60 -20.32
N LYS A 206 -9.63 3.60 -21.19
CA LYS A 206 -9.32 2.18 -20.92
C LYS A 206 -7.85 1.98 -20.54
N GLN A 207 -6.94 2.77 -21.13
CA GLN A 207 -5.52 2.72 -20.82
C GLN A 207 -5.23 3.08 -19.35
N LEU A 208 -6.03 3.98 -18.78
CA LEU A 208 -5.91 4.42 -17.40
C LEU A 208 -6.37 3.34 -16.41
N GLN A 209 -7.40 2.56 -16.76
CA GLN A 209 -7.80 1.37 -16.01
C GLN A 209 -6.65 0.36 -15.91
N HIS A 210 -5.94 0.11 -17.01
CA HIS A 210 -4.80 -0.80 -17.01
C HIS A 210 -3.66 -0.28 -16.14
N THR A 211 -3.36 1.02 -16.21
CA THR A 211 -2.37 1.66 -15.33
C THR A 211 -2.76 1.52 -13.85
N LEU A 212 -4.02 1.84 -13.48
CA LEU A 212 -4.50 1.68 -12.10
C LEU A 212 -4.41 0.23 -11.61
N ARG A 213 -4.84 -0.76 -12.43
CA ARG A 213 -4.72 -2.19 -12.10
C ARG A 213 -3.26 -2.61 -11.91
N PHE A 214 -2.36 -2.09 -12.74
CA PHE A 214 -0.95 -2.45 -12.67
C PHE A 214 -0.25 -1.87 -11.45
N TYR A 215 -0.60 -0.65 -11.01
CA TYR A 215 0.08 0.01 -9.89
C TYR A 215 -0.63 -0.17 -8.54
N SER A 216 -1.91 -0.52 -8.53
CA SER A 216 -2.63 -0.84 -7.30
C SER A 216 -2.06 -2.10 -6.63
N GLN A 217 -1.64 -1.95 -5.38
CA GLN A 217 -1.12 -3.06 -4.58
C GLN A 217 -2.18 -4.12 -4.30
N GLN A 218 -3.45 -3.73 -4.21
CA GLN A 218 -4.58 -4.65 -4.05
C GLN A 218 -4.70 -5.57 -5.26
N TRP A 219 -4.64 -5.01 -6.47
CA TRP A 219 -4.69 -5.79 -7.72
C TRP A 219 -3.49 -6.71 -7.87
N ARG A 220 -2.27 -6.24 -7.52
CA ARG A 220 -1.05 -7.07 -7.51
C ARG A 220 -1.16 -8.24 -6.53
N THR A 221 -1.62 -7.97 -5.32
CA THR A 221 -1.80 -8.97 -4.26
C THR A 221 -2.87 -9.99 -4.66
N TRP A 222 -4.01 -9.52 -5.17
CA TRP A 222 -5.07 -10.39 -5.67
C TRP A 222 -4.59 -11.28 -6.82
N ALA A 223 -3.90 -10.71 -7.81
CA ALA A 223 -3.36 -11.45 -8.95
C ALA A 223 -2.34 -12.51 -8.50
N ALA A 224 -1.43 -12.15 -7.58
CA ALA A 224 -0.46 -13.09 -7.02
C ALA A 224 -1.15 -14.26 -6.31
N CYS A 225 -2.13 -13.99 -5.43
CA CYS A 225 -2.90 -15.02 -4.75
C CYS A 225 -3.70 -15.89 -5.72
N PHE A 226 -4.27 -15.30 -6.77
CA PHE A 226 -5.00 -16.02 -7.80
C PHE A 226 -4.10 -17.00 -8.56
N ILE A 227 -2.93 -16.53 -9.01
CA ILE A 227 -1.92 -17.36 -9.70
C ILE A 227 -1.45 -18.49 -8.76
N GLN A 228 -1.14 -18.18 -7.49
CA GLN A 228 -0.75 -19.17 -6.50
C GLN A 228 -1.82 -20.24 -6.30
N ALA A 229 -3.10 -19.85 -6.20
CA ALA A 229 -4.20 -20.80 -6.05
C ALA A 229 -4.37 -21.67 -7.31
N ALA A 230 -4.26 -21.09 -8.50
CA ALA A 230 -4.32 -21.83 -9.77
C ALA A 230 -3.18 -22.85 -9.88
N TRP A 231 -1.96 -22.45 -9.52
CA TRP A 231 -0.79 -23.33 -9.49
C TRP A 231 -0.97 -24.48 -8.50
N ARG A 232 -1.40 -24.19 -7.27
CA ARG A 232 -1.68 -25.23 -6.25
C ARG A 232 -2.73 -26.22 -6.73
N ARG A 233 -3.80 -25.75 -7.42
CA ARG A 233 -4.81 -26.63 -8.03
C ARG A 233 -4.21 -27.49 -9.15
N HIS A 234 -3.36 -26.92 -10.00
CA HIS A 234 -2.68 -27.66 -11.06
C HIS A 234 -1.77 -28.75 -10.48
N CYS A 235 -0.94 -28.42 -9.49
CA CYS A 235 -0.07 -29.39 -8.81
C CYS A 235 -0.88 -30.51 -8.16
N LYS A 236 -1.99 -30.18 -7.49
CA LYS A 236 -2.88 -31.18 -6.90
C LYS A 236 -3.46 -32.13 -7.95
N ARG A 237 -4.00 -31.58 -9.05
CA ARG A 237 -4.50 -32.40 -10.18
C ARG A 237 -3.41 -33.27 -10.81
N LYS A 238 -2.18 -32.76 -10.91
CA LYS A 238 -1.04 -33.54 -11.43
C LYS A 238 -0.69 -34.70 -10.49
N GLN A 239 -0.69 -34.46 -9.18
CA GLN A 239 -0.46 -35.51 -8.18
C GLN A 239 -1.57 -36.56 -8.21
N GLU A 240 -2.84 -36.13 -8.27
CA GLU A 240 -4.00 -37.03 -8.39
C GLU A 240 -3.91 -37.89 -9.65
N LYS A 241 -3.54 -37.32 -10.80
CA LYS A 241 -3.33 -38.10 -12.04
C LYS A 241 -2.21 -39.13 -11.91
N VAL A 242 -1.07 -38.75 -11.32
CA VAL A 242 0.04 -39.68 -11.10
C VAL A 242 -0.37 -40.82 -10.14
N LEU A 243 -1.19 -40.53 -9.13
CA LEU A 243 -1.74 -41.54 -8.24
C LEU A 243 -2.74 -42.45 -8.96
N GLN A 244 -3.66 -41.89 -9.77
CA GLN A 244 -4.61 -42.66 -10.57
C GLN A 244 -3.92 -43.56 -11.59
N GLU A 245 -2.94 -43.05 -12.34
CA GLU A 245 -2.14 -43.86 -13.28
C GLU A 245 -1.39 -45.00 -12.56
N ALA A 246 -0.90 -44.76 -11.35
CA ALA A 246 -0.28 -45.80 -10.54
C ALA A 246 -1.30 -46.85 -10.02
N GLU A 247 -2.49 -46.42 -9.61
CA GLU A 247 -3.58 -47.30 -9.19
C GLU A 247 -4.08 -48.17 -10.36
N ASP A 248 -4.34 -47.58 -11.53
CA ASP A 248 -4.77 -48.29 -12.74
C ASP A 248 -3.71 -49.31 -13.18
N TRP A 249 -2.43 -48.94 -13.15
CA TRP A 249 -1.33 -49.86 -13.47
C TRP A 249 -1.23 -51.03 -12.49
N LEU A 250 -1.43 -50.78 -11.18
CA LEU A 250 -1.48 -51.84 -10.17
C LEU A 250 -2.67 -52.77 -10.38
N GLN A 251 -3.84 -52.22 -10.72
CA GLN A 251 -5.03 -53.02 -11.03
C GLN A 251 -4.81 -53.89 -12.27
N ASP A 252 -4.21 -53.35 -13.33
CA ASP A 252 -3.85 -54.09 -14.54
C ASP A 252 -2.84 -55.22 -14.25
N ALA A 253 -1.85 -54.96 -13.39
CA ALA A 253 -0.87 -55.97 -12.97
C ALA A 253 -1.53 -57.11 -12.19
N LEU A 254 -2.41 -56.78 -11.24
CA LEU A 254 -3.18 -57.75 -10.46
C LEU A 254 -4.15 -58.57 -11.34
N PHE A 255 -4.79 -57.93 -12.33
CA PHE A 255 -5.69 -58.62 -13.26
C PHE A 255 -4.94 -59.57 -14.19
N LYS A 256 -3.70 -59.22 -14.59
CA LYS A 256 -2.80 -60.09 -15.36
C LYS A 256 -2.18 -61.22 -14.54
N GLU A 257 -1.97 -61.04 -13.24
CA GLU A 257 -1.52 -62.08 -12.30
C GLU A 257 -2.63 -63.05 -11.86
N GLY A 258 -3.90 -62.78 -12.21
CA GLY A 258 -5.01 -63.71 -11.98
C GLY A 258 -4.87 -65.09 -12.65
N SER A 259 -3.87 -65.28 -13.52
CA SER A 259 -3.56 -66.57 -14.15
C SER A 259 -2.28 -67.25 -13.66
N ASN A 260 -1.46 -66.64 -12.78
CA ASN A 260 -0.29 -67.29 -12.15
C ASN A 260 0.17 -66.49 -10.91
N SER A 261 0.55 -67.20 -9.84
CA SER A 261 0.97 -66.63 -8.54
C SER A 261 1.91 -65.42 -8.66
N PRO A 262 1.74 -64.36 -7.85
CA PRO A 262 2.50 -63.13 -7.98
C PRO A 262 3.99 -63.41 -7.83
N SER A 263 4.78 -63.01 -8.82
CA SER A 263 6.22 -63.24 -8.74
C SER A 263 6.80 -62.39 -7.60
N LEU A 264 7.64 -62.98 -6.75
CA LEU A 264 8.30 -62.28 -5.64
C LEU A 264 8.98 -60.98 -6.11
N GLY A 265 9.48 -60.96 -7.36
CA GLY A 265 10.05 -59.78 -8.00
C GLY A 265 9.06 -58.66 -8.26
N ALA A 266 7.82 -58.95 -8.66
CA ALA A 266 6.76 -57.96 -8.85
C ALA A 266 6.37 -57.31 -7.51
N ALA A 267 6.25 -58.09 -6.44
CA ALA A 267 5.96 -57.57 -5.10
C ALA A 267 7.09 -56.68 -4.55
N ILE A 268 8.35 -57.09 -4.76
CA ILE A 268 9.54 -56.30 -4.36
C ILE A 268 9.61 -54.99 -5.17
N TYR A 269 9.29 -55.04 -6.46
CA TYR A 269 9.31 -53.85 -7.31
C TYR A 269 8.17 -52.87 -6.97
N ALA A 270 6.96 -53.38 -6.73
CA ALA A 270 5.83 -52.59 -6.25
C ALA A 270 6.13 -51.91 -4.89
N SER A 271 6.80 -52.62 -3.98
CA SER A 271 7.25 -52.07 -2.68
C SER A 271 8.31 -50.97 -2.83
N ARG A 272 9.34 -51.18 -3.67
CA ARG A 272 10.36 -50.14 -3.94
C ARG A 272 9.77 -48.94 -4.67
N PHE A 273 8.79 -49.16 -5.55
CA PHE A 273 8.11 -48.10 -6.25
C PHE A 273 7.19 -47.28 -5.32
N ALA A 274 6.39 -47.94 -4.48
CA ALA A 274 5.61 -47.26 -3.44
C ALA A 274 6.50 -46.47 -2.48
N ALA A 275 7.65 -47.05 -2.08
CA ALA A 275 8.63 -46.35 -1.27
C ALA A 275 9.23 -45.11 -1.97
N ASN A 276 9.51 -45.19 -3.28
CA ASN A 276 10.00 -44.06 -4.07
C ASN A 276 8.92 -43.00 -4.32
N ALA A 277 7.67 -43.38 -4.56
CA ALA A 277 6.54 -42.48 -4.69
C ALA A 277 6.27 -41.74 -3.37
N LEU A 278 6.29 -42.45 -2.23
CA LEU A 278 6.22 -41.87 -0.89
C LEU A 278 7.43 -40.95 -0.60
N HIS A 279 8.63 -41.30 -1.06
CA HIS A 279 9.81 -40.45 -0.95
C HIS A 279 9.69 -39.17 -1.80
N ALA A 280 9.12 -39.24 -3.01
CA ALA A 280 8.87 -38.07 -3.85
C ALA A 280 7.81 -37.13 -3.23
N ILE A 281 6.78 -37.69 -2.61
CA ILE A 281 5.78 -36.93 -1.83
C ILE A 281 6.44 -36.28 -0.61
N ARG A 282 7.31 -37.00 0.10
CA ARG A 282 8.02 -36.51 1.30
C ARG A 282 9.07 -35.45 0.97
N ASN A 283 9.81 -35.58 -0.14
CA ASN A 283 10.79 -34.60 -0.60
C ASN A 283 10.16 -33.39 -1.32
N GLY A 284 8.98 -33.54 -1.92
CA GLY A 284 8.18 -32.41 -2.39
C GLY A 284 7.56 -31.60 -1.24
N SER A 285 7.38 -32.22 -0.07
CA SER A 285 6.86 -31.58 1.15
C SER A 285 7.93 -30.90 2.00
N SER A 286 9.22 -31.23 1.85
CA SER A 286 10.28 -30.67 2.69
C SER A 286 10.69 -29.23 2.36
N GLN A 287 10.17 -28.65 1.27
CA GLN A 287 10.21 -27.19 1.03
C GLN A 287 8.92 -26.46 1.47
N SER A 288 7.93 -27.16 2.02
CA SER A 288 6.69 -26.55 2.50
C SER A 288 6.41 -26.99 3.92
N GLY A 289 6.77 -26.13 4.88
CA GLY A 289 6.45 -26.33 6.30
C GLY A 289 4.98 -26.70 6.48
N ARG A 290 4.75 -27.73 7.31
CA ARG A 290 3.45 -28.27 7.77
C ARG A 290 2.28 -27.28 7.60
N MET A 291 1.49 -27.45 6.56
CA MET A 291 0.15 -26.87 6.47
C MET A 291 -0.82 -27.79 7.23
N PRO A 292 -1.49 -27.31 8.29
CA PRO A 292 -2.58 -28.06 8.90
C PRO A 292 -3.68 -28.27 7.86
N GLN A 293 -4.21 -29.49 7.78
CA GLN A 293 -5.47 -29.75 7.11
C GLN A 293 -6.57 -28.89 7.74
N ARG A 294 -6.97 -27.79 7.08
CA ARG A 294 -8.36 -27.30 6.96
C ARG A 294 -8.36 -25.91 6.29
N LEU A 295 -9.38 -25.73 5.45
CA LEU A 295 -9.77 -24.53 4.69
C LEU A 295 -8.93 -24.27 3.43
N SER A 296 -9.60 -24.42 2.28
CA SER A 296 -9.21 -23.81 1.01
C SER A 296 -8.75 -22.37 1.27
N PRO A 297 -7.60 -21.89 0.74
CA PRO A 297 -7.24 -20.50 0.90
C PRO A 297 -8.34 -19.66 0.25
N LEU A 298 -9.16 -19.01 1.09
CA LEU A 298 -10.15 -18.04 0.67
C LEU A 298 -9.37 -17.00 -0.14
N LEU A 299 -9.61 -16.94 -1.45
CA LEU A 299 -8.98 -15.94 -2.29
C LEU A 299 -9.32 -14.55 -1.74
N PRO A 300 -8.40 -13.57 -1.80
CA PRO A 300 -8.77 -12.18 -1.56
C PRO A 300 -9.98 -11.82 -2.44
N GLN A 301 -10.89 -11.00 -1.93
CA GLN A 301 -12.00 -10.50 -2.74
C GLN A 301 -11.43 -9.77 -3.96
N LYS A 302 -12.08 -9.94 -5.11
CA LYS A 302 -11.67 -9.23 -6.32
C LYS A 302 -11.82 -7.72 -6.06
N PRO A 303 -10.77 -6.90 -6.21
CA PRO A 303 -10.89 -5.46 -6.05
C PRO A 303 -11.93 -4.90 -7.03
N ALA A 304 -12.67 -3.86 -6.59
CA ALA A 304 -13.67 -3.20 -7.42
C ALA A 304 -12.99 -2.54 -8.63
N GLU A 305 -13.65 -2.62 -9.79
CA GLU A 305 -13.18 -1.93 -10.99
C GLU A 305 -13.78 -0.52 -11.03
N PRO A 306 -12.98 0.53 -11.31
CA PRO A 306 -13.52 1.86 -11.51
C PRO A 306 -14.45 1.84 -12.73
N ASN A 307 -15.73 2.14 -12.50
CA ASN A 307 -16.73 2.15 -13.55
C ASN A 307 -16.67 3.48 -14.30
N PHE A 308 -15.98 3.50 -15.45
CA PHE A 308 -15.90 4.68 -16.31
C PHE A 308 -17.09 4.81 -17.28
N ALA A 309 -18.10 3.95 -17.17
CA ALA A 309 -19.32 4.08 -17.95
C ALA A 309 -20.22 5.16 -17.34
N ALA A 310 -19.99 6.42 -17.71
CA ALA A 310 -21.02 7.44 -17.67
C ALA A 310 -21.61 7.56 -19.08
N ASP A 311 -22.94 7.53 -19.16
CA ASP A 311 -23.76 7.59 -20.37
C ASP A 311 -23.17 8.45 -21.50
N GLY A 312 -22.86 7.79 -22.62
CA GLY A 312 -22.90 8.42 -23.93
C GLY A 312 -24.35 8.63 -24.32
N GLY A 313 -24.99 9.63 -23.72
CA GLY A 313 -26.35 10.07 -24.04
C GLY A 313 -26.35 11.54 -24.39
N TYR A 314 -26.05 11.85 -25.65
CA TYR A 314 -26.62 12.99 -26.36
C TYR A 314 -27.39 12.42 -27.56
#